data_AF-A0AAN8IGK8-F1
#
_entry.id   AF-A0AAN8IGK8-F1
#
_cell.length_a   1.000
_cell.length_b   1.000
_cell.length_c   1.000
_cell.angle_alpha   90.00
_cell.angle_beta   90.00
_cell.angle_gamma   90.00
#
_symmetry.space_group_name_H-M   'P 1'
#
loop_
_entity.id
_entity.type
_entity.pdbx_description
1 polymer ?
#
loop_
_entity_poly.entity_id
_entity_poly.type
_entity_poly.pdbx_seq_one_letter_code
_entity_poly.pdbx_strand_id
1 'polypeptide(L)'
;TVRGDFFTYADRDDHYWSGYFTSRPFYKRLDRTLEATLRATEILYSLTLAAMRSHGDGHLATGFPAQDHFLLLTAGRRGLALFQHHDAVTGTARDPVVMDYGNRLLESIQKLRKVLQSSAHWLLLLDKSQYHHNQSKPFLLTDDVMSAQDALPQKTKITLSEEPRILIVYNPTEQIRSSVVSVVIDSPDAQVIDAETGRPMAAQISAVWAEPSRASTDSFQLDFLSELPPLSLVVYHVTRSSSGSAPRARYTFHRRGNPPTIHSEHFQIFRPQGPRGQRPPVA
;
A
#
# COMPACT_ATOMS: atom_id res chain seq x y z
N THR A 1 -7.55 -13.24 43.67
CA THR A 1 -7.52 -12.56 42.34
C THR A 1 -6.51 -13.24 41.45
N VAL A 2 -6.84 -13.45 40.17
CA VAL A 2 -5.91 -14.00 39.14
C VAL A 2 -5.42 -12.87 38.24
N ARG A 3 -4.15 -12.91 37.82
CA ARG A 3 -3.50 -11.94 36.89
C ARG A 3 -2.62 -12.69 35.89
N GLY A 4 -2.64 -12.30 34.61
CA GLY A 4 -1.86 -12.91 33.53
C GLY A 4 -2.70 -13.22 32.29
N ASP A 5 -2.12 -13.94 31.34
CA ASP A 5 -2.82 -14.57 30.21
C ASP A 5 -2.85 -16.10 30.37
N PHE A 6 -3.45 -16.78 29.38
CA PHE A 6 -3.55 -18.25 29.34
C PHE A 6 -2.88 -18.82 28.09
N PHE A 7 -1.76 -18.23 27.67
CA PHE A 7 -0.95 -18.73 26.56
C PHE A 7 0.33 -19.42 27.06
N THR A 8 0.83 -20.47 26.40
CA THR A 8 0.22 -21.21 25.29
C THR A 8 -0.59 -22.39 25.80
N TYR A 9 -1.81 -22.56 25.29
CA TYR A 9 -2.69 -23.67 25.63
C TYR A 9 -2.13 -25.02 25.16
N ALA A 10 -2.29 -26.05 25.98
CA ALA A 10 -2.10 -27.46 25.64
C ALA A 10 -3.26 -28.26 26.22
N ASP A 11 -3.91 -29.10 25.41
CA ASP A 11 -5.02 -29.95 25.87
C ASP A 11 -4.53 -31.28 26.46
N ARG A 12 -3.31 -31.72 26.08
CA ARG A 12 -2.64 -32.94 26.55
C ARG A 12 -1.13 -32.76 26.54
N ASP A 13 -0.46 -33.31 27.55
CA ASP A 13 1.00 -33.48 27.62
C ASP A 13 1.81 -32.29 27.03
N ASP A 14 2.50 -32.52 25.92
CA ASP A 14 3.34 -31.58 25.19
C ASP A 14 2.68 -31.07 23.88
N HIS A 15 1.38 -31.29 23.70
CA HIS A 15 0.61 -30.83 22.54
C HIS A 15 0.23 -29.35 22.67
N TYR A 16 1.21 -28.46 22.64
CA TYR A 16 0.97 -27.02 22.69
C TYR A 16 0.39 -26.50 21.37
N TRP A 17 -0.69 -25.73 21.47
CA TRP A 17 -1.40 -25.15 20.32
C TRP A 17 -0.75 -23.82 19.90
N SER A 18 0.57 -23.77 19.75
CA SER A 18 1.27 -22.58 19.24
C SER A 18 1.29 -22.51 17.71
N GLY A 19 0.99 -23.61 17.01
CA GLY A 19 1.05 -23.67 15.55
C GLY A 19 0.11 -22.68 14.86
N TYR A 20 -1.09 -22.46 15.41
CA TYR A 20 -2.08 -21.56 14.81
C TYR A 20 -1.67 -20.07 14.88
N PHE A 21 -0.64 -19.73 15.67
CA PHE A 21 -0.04 -18.38 15.65
C PHE A 21 0.55 -18.04 14.27
N THR A 22 0.96 -19.05 13.49
CA THR A 22 1.60 -18.85 12.18
C THR A 22 0.84 -19.47 11.02
N SER A 23 -0.03 -20.47 11.25
CA SER A 23 -0.81 -21.15 10.20
C SER A 23 -1.47 -20.17 9.22
N ARG A 24 -1.36 -20.44 7.92
CA ARG A 24 -1.99 -19.65 6.84
C ARG A 24 -1.61 -18.13 6.94
N PRO A 25 -0.30 -17.80 6.96
CA PRO A 25 0.18 -16.45 7.30
C PRO A 25 -0.22 -15.39 6.27
N PHE A 26 -0.48 -15.79 5.01
CA PHE A 26 -0.98 -14.91 3.97
C PHE A 26 -2.27 -14.20 4.41
N TYR A 27 -3.25 -14.95 4.95
CA TYR A 27 -4.53 -14.38 5.36
C TYR A 27 -4.45 -13.60 6.67
N LYS A 28 -3.54 -13.98 7.58
CA LYS A 28 -3.21 -13.15 8.76
C LYS A 28 -2.67 -11.78 8.35
N ARG A 29 -1.89 -11.70 7.26
CA ARG A 29 -1.45 -10.43 6.70
C ARG A 29 -2.60 -9.68 6.03
N LEU A 30 -3.44 -10.38 5.26
CA LEU A 30 -4.59 -9.79 4.58
C LEU A 30 -5.61 -9.20 5.57
N ASP A 31 -5.80 -9.83 6.73
CA ASP A 31 -6.58 -9.31 7.87
C ASP A 31 -6.09 -7.92 8.31
N ARG A 32 -4.78 -7.77 8.56
CA ARG A 32 -4.19 -6.47 8.93
C ARG A 32 -4.33 -5.43 7.81
N THR A 33 -4.25 -5.85 6.55
CA THR A 33 -4.49 -4.95 5.40
C THR A 33 -5.94 -4.48 5.38
N LEU A 34 -6.90 -5.38 5.59
CA LEU A 34 -8.32 -5.02 5.67
C LEU A 34 -8.60 -4.09 6.86
N GLU A 35 -8.07 -4.41 8.04
CA GLU A 35 -8.20 -3.60 9.26
C GLU A 35 -7.72 -2.16 9.02
N ALA A 36 -6.51 -2.00 8.49
CA ALA A 36 -5.94 -0.69 8.20
C ALA A 36 -6.73 0.07 7.11
N THR A 37 -7.16 -0.63 6.06
CA THR A 37 -7.98 -0.04 4.99
C THR A 37 -9.34 0.41 5.52
N LEU A 38 -10.00 -0.41 6.35
CA LEU A 38 -11.30 -0.09 6.93
C LEU A 38 -11.22 1.18 7.77
N ARG A 39 -10.25 1.23 8.71
CA ARG A 39 -10.04 2.42 9.56
C ARG A 39 -9.79 3.68 8.72
N ALA A 40 -8.87 3.60 7.76
CA ALA A 40 -8.53 4.72 6.89
C ALA A 40 -9.76 5.21 6.10
N THR A 41 -10.52 4.29 5.52
CA THR A 41 -11.72 4.61 4.75
C THR A 41 -12.83 5.21 5.61
N GLU A 42 -13.07 4.69 6.82
CA GLU A 42 -14.08 5.24 7.73
C GLU A 42 -13.77 6.68 8.15
N ILE A 43 -12.51 6.96 8.47
CA ILE A 43 -12.06 8.30 8.82
C ILE A 43 -12.26 9.24 7.64
N LEU A 44 -11.72 8.89 6.46
CA LEU A 44 -11.80 9.76 5.29
C LEU A 44 -13.25 10.01 4.86
N TYR A 45 -14.08 8.96 4.84
CA TYR A 45 -15.50 9.08 4.54
C TYR A 45 -16.22 10.02 5.52
N SER A 46 -15.94 9.90 6.82
CA SER A 46 -16.55 10.76 7.84
C SER A 46 -16.14 12.22 7.67
N LEU A 47 -14.85 12.47 7.40
CA LEU A 47 -14.34 13.81 7.10
C LEU A 47 -14.95 14.38 5.82
N THR A 48 -15.11 13.57 4.78
CA THR A 48 -15.80 13.97 3.55
C THR A 48 -17.24 14.40 3.81
N LEU A 49 -18.01 13.62 4.57
CA LEU A 49 -19.40 13.99 4.90
C LEU A 49 -19.47 15.27 5.74
N ALA A 50 -18.54 15.46 6.69
CA ALA A 50 -18.46 16.68 7.48
C ALA A 50 -18.13 17.90 6.59
N ALA A 51 -17.13 17.76 5.72
CA ALA A 51 -16.71 18.80 4.79
C ALA A 51 -17.81 19.19 3.79
N MET A 52 -18.62 18.23 3.32
CA MET A 52 -19.80 18.52 2.48
C MET A 52 -20.80 19.41 3.21
N ARG A 53 -21.15 19.05 4.44
CA ARG A 53 -22.12 19.80 5.24
C ARG A 53 -21.62 21.20 5.58
N SER A 54 -20.32 21.36 5.84
CA SER A 54 -19.73 22.67 6.14
C SER A 54 -19.57 23.56 4.91
N HIS A 55 -19.35 22.98 3.72
CA HIS A 55 -19.22 23.72 2.47
C HIS A 55 -20.59 24.09 1.87
N GLY A 56 -21.62 23.28 2.09
CA GLY A 56 -22.98 23.49 1.60
C GLY A 56 -23.90 24.19 2.60
N ASP A 57 -25.20 23.98 2.40
CA ASP A 57 -26.30 24.42 3.26
C ASP A 57 -26.63 23.41 4.39
N GLY A 58 -25.62 22.63 4.83
CA GLY A 58 -25.80 21.55 5.80
C GLY A 58 -26.26 20.22 5.18
N HIS A 59 -26.52 20.16 3.88
CA HIS A 59 -26.85 18.93 3.17
C HIS A 59 -25.62 18.26 2.53
N LEU A 60 -25.77 16.99 2.15
CA LEU A 60 -24.74 16.27 1.40
C LEU A 60 -24.77 16.71 -0.07
N ALA A 61 -23.61 16.71 -0.72
CA ALA A 61 -23.50 17.10 -2.12
C ALA A 61 -24.36 16.19 -3.02
N THR A 62 -25.20 16.81 -3.86
CA THR A 62 -26.01 16.09 -4.86
C THR A 62 -25.11 15.23 -5.74
N GLY A 63 -25.44 13.95 -5.89
CA GLY A 63 -24.67 12.99 -6.69
C GLY A 63 -23.55 12.27 -5.93
N PHE A 64 -23.25 12.63 -4.68
CA PHE A 64 -22.39 11.79 -3.83
C PHE A 64 -23.19 10.59 -3.29
N PRO A 65 -22.77 9.34 -3.57
CA PRO A 65 -23.55 8.14 -3.25
C PRO A 65 -23.32 7.71 -1.79
N ALA A 66 -23.66 8.60 -0.84
CA ALA A 66 -23.38 8.40 0.58
C ALA A 66 -23.95 7.09 1.14
N GLN A 67 -25.19 6.75 0.76
CA GLN A 67 -25.87 5.55 1.22
C GLN A 67 -25.19 4.27 0.70
N ASP A 68 -24.85 4.23 -0.59
CA ASP A 68 -24.13 3.09 -1.18
C ASP A 68 -22.77 2.92 -0.55
N HIS A 69 -22.02 4.01 -0.34
CA HIS A 69 -20.74 3.97 0.36
C HIS A 69 -20.87 3.43 1.79
N PHE A 70 -21.93 3.81 2.51
CA PHE A 70 -22.18 3.28 3.84
C PHE A 70 -22.47 1.76 3.83
N LEU A 71 -23.15 1.26 2.79
CA LEU A 71 -23.34 -0.18 2.59
C LEU A 71 -22.00 -0.89 2.30
N LEU A 72 -21.12 -0.29 1.50
CA LEU A 72 -19.78 -0.82 1.23
C LEU A 72 -18.90 -0.85 2.50
N LEU A 73 -18.92 0.22 3.30
CA LEU A 73 -18.27 0.26 4.61
C LEU A 73 -18.81 -0.84 5.53
N THR A 74 -20.13 -1.00 5.58
CA THR A 74 -20.78 -2.05 6.40
C THR A 74 -20.38 -3.45 5.95
N ALA A 75 -20.25 -3.68 4.63
CA ALA A 75 -19.73 -4.93 4.11
C ALA A 75 -18.27 -5.17 4.55
N GLY A 76 -17.42 -4.15 4.51
CA GLY A 76 -16.04 -4.22 5.01
C GLY A 76 -15.95 -4.57 6.50
N ARG A 77 -16.76 -3.92 7.35
CA ARG A 77 -16.87 -4.23 8.79
C ARG A 77 -17.26 -5.69 9.02
N ARG A 78 -18.29 -6.17 8.31
CA ARG A 78 -18.78 -7.55 8.43
C ARG A 78 -17.74 -8.57 7.96
N GLY A 79 -17.03 -8.29 6.86
CA GLY A 79 -15.95 -9.13 6.36
C GLY A 79 -14.82 -9.28 7.38
N LEU A 80 -14.37 -8.17 7.97
CA LEU A 80 -13.35 -8.20 9.01
C LEU A 80 -13.82 -8.94 10.27
N ALA A 81 -15.05 -8.66 10.74
CA ALA A 81 -15.63 -9.28 11.92
C ALA A 81 -15.78 -10.80 11.78
N LEU A 82 -16.25 -11.27 10.63
CA LEU A 82 -16.35 -12.70 10.34
C LEU A 82 -14.97 -13.37 10.37
N PHE A 83 -13.94 -12.72 9.85
CA PHE A 83 -12.59 -13.28 9.85
C PHE A 83 -11.95 -13.35 11.25
N GLN A 84 -12.47 -12.62 12.24
CA GLN A 84 -12.04 -12.78 13.63
C GLN A 84 -12.53 -14.07 14.29
N HIS A 85 -13.36 -14.87 13.61
CA HIS A 85 -13.73 -16.20 14.07
C HIS A 85 -12.48 -17.03 14.39
N HIS A 86 -12.54 -17.82 15.47
CA HIS A 86 -11.39 -18.57 15.99
C HIS A 86 -10.94 -19.74 15.10
N ASP A 87 -11.62 -20.02 13.98
CA ASP A 87 -11.10 -20.89 12.91
C ASP A 87 -10.66 -20.16 11.64
N ALA A 88 -10.93 -18.85 11.57
CA ALA A 88 -10.62 -18.01 10.43
C ALA A 88 -9.23 -17.37 10.59
N VAL A 89 -9.08 -16.36 11.46
CA VAL A 89 -7.79 -15.68 11.71
C VAL A 89 -6.70 -16.64 12.21
N THR A 90 -7.08 -17.69 12.92
CA THR A 90 -6.17 -18.75 13.41
C THR A 90 -5.66 -19.65 12.27
N GLY A 91 -6.37 -19.73 11.16
CA GLY A 91 -6.00 -20.56 10.02
C GLY A 91 -6.21 -22.06 10.26
N THR A 92 -7.20 -22.43 11.07
CA THR A 92 -7.54 -23.83 11.42
C THR A 92 -8.75 -24.39 10.65
N ALA A 93 -9.45 -23.56 9.86
CA ALA A 93 -10.50 -24.03 8.97
C ALA A 93 -9.98 -24.88 7.80
N ARG A 94 -10.87 -25.67 7.19
CA ARG A 94 -10.58 -26.48 5.99
C ARG A 94 -10.31 -25.57 4.78
N ASP A 95 -9.52 -26.07 3.82
CA ASP A 95 -9.09 -25.28 2.66
C ASP A 95 -10.23 -24.58 1.88
N PRO A 96 -11.39 -25.21 1.60
CA PRO A 96 -12.50 -24.52 0.95
C PRO A 96 -13.05 -23.34 1.75
N VAL A 97 -13.05 -23.45 3.08
CA VAL A 97 -13.53 -22.40 3.98
C VAL A 97 -12.50 -21.27 4.06
N VAL A 98 -11.21 -21.59 4.09
CA VAL A 98 -10.12 -20.61 4.02
C VAL A 98 -10.18 -19.81 2.71
N MET A 99 -10.47 -20.46 1.58
CA MET A 99 -10.66 -19.76 0.30
C MET A 99 -11.87 -18.82 0.32
N ASP A 100 -13.00 -19.22 0.91
CA ASP A 100 -14.16 -18.34 1.10
C ASP A 100 -13.80 -17.12 1.97
N TYR A 101 -13.11 -17.32 3.09
CA TYR A 101 -12.59 -16.22 3.90
C TYR A 101 -11.68 -15.28 3.11
N GLY A 102 -10.73 -15.84 2.35
CA GLY A 102 -9.84 -15.09 1.47
C GLY A 102 -10.59 -14.20 0.48
N ASN A 103 -11.56 -14.77 -0.22
CA ASN A 103 -12.39 -14.05 -1.18
C ASN A 103 -13.16 -12.91 -0.51
N ARG A 104 -13.75 -13.13 0.66
CA ARG A 104 -14.46 -12.11 1.42
C ARG A 104 -13.55 -10.98 1.90
N LEU A 105 -12.33 -11.30 2.34
CA LEU A 105 -11.33 -10.31 2.74
C LEU A 105 -10.94 -9.43 1.55
N LEU A 106 -10.60 -10.04 0.41
CA LEU A 106 -10.23 -9.30 -0.81
C LEU A 106 -11.38 -8.43 -1.32
N GLU A 107 -12.60 -8.98 -1.39
CA GLU A 107 -13.79 -8.24 -1.80
C GLU A 107 -14.05 -7.05 -0.86
N SER A 108 -13.87 -7.23 0.45
CA SER A 108 -14.01 -6.16 1.44
C SER A 108 -13.01 -5.03 1.21
N ILE A 109 -11.73 -5.36 0.96
CA ILE A 109 -10.69 -4.37 0.64
C ILE A 109 -11.07 -3.59 -0.63
N GLN A 110 -11.52 -4.27 -1.68
CA GLN A 110 -11.93 -3.64 -2.94
C GLN A 110 -13.13 -2.70 -2.75
N LYS A 111 -14.14 -3.10 -1.96
CA LYS A 111 -15.29 -2.25 -1.62
C LYS A 111 -14.86 -0.99 -0.86
N LEU A 112 -13.95 -1.13 0.11
CA LEU A 112 -13.44 0.01 0.89
C LEU A 112 -12.58 0.96 0.05
N ARG A 113 -11.79 0.44 -0.90
CA ARG A 113 -11.01 1.25 -1.84
C ARG A 113 -11.90 2.15 -2.70
N LYS A 114 -13.07 1.67 -3.14
CA LYS A 114 -14.05 2.49 -3.88
C LYS A 114 -14.51 3.71 -3.06
N VAL A 115 -14.87 3.47 -1.80
CA VAL A 115 -15.29 4.55 -0.87
C VAL A 115 -14.14 5.52 -0.63
N LEU A 116 -12.92 5.02 -0.42
CA LEU A 116 -11.72 5.83 -0.21
C LEU A 116 -11.43 6.73 -1.41
N GLN A 117 -11.44 6.17 -2.62
CA GLN A 117 -11.21 6.90 -3.87
C GLN A 117 -12.26 7.98 -4.12
N SER A 118 -13.54 7.65 -3.91
CA SER A 118 -14.61 8.62 -4.09
C SER A 118 -14.57 9.75 -3.05
N SER A 119 -14.26 9.41 -1.80
CA SER A 119 -14.10 10.39 -0.70
C SER A 119 -12.93 11.34 -0.97
N ALA A 120 -11.78 10.78 -1.38
CA ALA A 120 -10.60 11.56 -1.76
C ALA A 120 -10.88 12.45 -2.98
N HIS A 121 -11.54 11.92 -4.01
CA HIS A 121 -11.90 12.69 -5.21
C HIS A 121 -12.74 13.92 -4.84
N TRP A 122 -13.79 13.74 -4.04
CA TRP A 122 -14.61 14.89 -3.62
C TRP A 122 -13.81 15.90 -2.79
N LEU A 123 -12.98 15.46 -1.85
CA LEU A 123 -12.17 16.34 -1.02
C LEU A 123 -11.16 17.16 -1.82
N LEU A 124 -10.52 16.55 -2.83
CA LEU A 124 -9.44 17.16 -3.62
C LEU A 124 -9.92 18.09 -4.74
N LEU A 125 -11.17 17.97 -5.20
CA LEU A 125 -11.71 18.87 -6.22
C LEU A 125 -11.75 20.31 -5.70
N LEU A 126 -11.17 21.26 -6.43
CA LEU A 126 -11.30 22.69 -6.13
C LEU A 126 -12.73 23.17 -6.40
N ASP A 127 -13.27 22.80 -7.56
CA ASP A 127 -14.65 23.05 -7.94
C ASP A 127 -15.51 21.82 -7.65
N LYS A 128 -16.28 21.87 -6.55
CA LYS A 128 -17.14 20.75 -6.11
C LYS A 128 -18.27 20.44 -7.10
N SER A 129 -18.62 21.38 -8.00
CA SER A 129 -19.67 21.15 -9.01
C SER A 129 -19.25 20.15 -10.09
N GLN A 130 -17.95 19.94 -10.27
CA GLN A 130 -17.39 18.98 -11.22
C GLN A 130 -17.36 17.55 -10.68
N TYR A 131 -17.77 17.35 -9.43
CA TYR A 131 -17.85 16.01 -8.87
C TYR A 131 -18.90 15.19 -9.61
N HIS A 132 -18.47 14.09 -10.23
CA HIS A 132 -19.35 13.11 -10.84
C HIS A 132 -18.96 11.70 -10.40
N HIS A 133 -19.91 11.00 -9.79
CA HIS A 133 -19.71 9.61 -9.39
C HIS A 133 -19.94 8.68 -10.59
N ASN A 134 -18.86 8.07 -11.08
CA ASN A 134 -18.91 7.04 -12.11
C ASN A 134 -18.03 5.85 -11.72
N GLN A 135 -18.64 4.73 -11.31
CA GLN A 135 -17.91 3.53 -10.89
C GLN A 135 -17.23 2.81 -12.07
N SER A 136 -17.73 2.97 -13.28
CA SER A 136 -17.16 2.33 -14.48
C SER A 136 -15.88 3.01 -14.95
N LYS A 137 -15.64 4.26 -14.51
CA LYS A 137 -14.43 5.02 -14.83
C LYS A 137 -13.94 5.76 -13.56
N PRO A 138 -13.28 5.05 -12.64
CA PRO A 138 -12.81 5.67 -11.40
C PRO A 138 -11.80 6.78 -11.70
N PHE A 139 -11.95 7.93 -11.02
CA PHE A 139 -11.04 9.06 -11.16
C PHE A 139 -9.65 8.77 -10.60
N LEU A 140 -9.59 8.01 -9.51
CA LEU A 140 -8.35 7.60 -8.83
C LEU A 140 -8.17 6.10 -8.94
N LEU A 141 -6.92 5.67 -9.02
CA LEU A 141 -6.51 4.26 -8.96
C LEU A 141 -5.66 4.04 -7.72
N THR A 142 -5.64 2.81 -7.20
CA THR A 142 -4.70 2.42 -6.15
C THR A 142 -3.32 2.15 -6.72
N ASP A 143 -2.29 2.26 -5.89
CA ASP A 143 -0.89 2.02 -6.27
C ASP A 143 -0.56 0.52 -6.42
N ASP A 144 -1.48 -0.35 -6.03
CA ASP A 144 -1.41 -1.79 -6.26
C ASP A 144 -2.76 -2.41 -6.63
N VAL A 145 -2.67 -3.61 -7.21
CA VAL A 145 -3.80 -4.48 -7.53
C VAL A 145 -3.47 -5.91 -7.08
N MET A 146 -4.47 -6.58 -6.53
CA MET A 146 -4.41 -7.99 -6.16
C MET A 146 -5.41 -8.76 -7.04
N SER A 147 -4.92 -9.71 -7.83
CA SER A 147 -5.71 -10.44 -8.83
C SER A 147 -6.60 -11.54 -8.23
N ALA A 148 -6.13 -12.15 -7.14
CA ALA A 148 -6.82 -13.22 -6.42
C ALA A 148 -6.49 -13.15 -4.93
N GLN A 149 -7.31 -13.78 -4.10
CA GLN A 149 -7.18 -13.74 -2.65
C GLN A 149 -5.84 -14.29 -2.12
N ASP A 150 -5.14 -15.10 -2.91
CA ASP A 150 -3.87 -15.76 -2.61
C ASP A 150 -2.70 -15.22 -3.46
N ALA A 151 -2.94 -14.17 -4.24
CA ALA A 151 -1.94 -13.53 -5.07
C ALA A 151 -1.23 -12.39 -4.32
N LEU A 152 0.08 -12.24 -4.54
CA LEU A 152 0.81 -11.07 -4.06
C LEU A 152 0.29 -9.79 -4.75
N PRO A 153 0.21 -8.65 -4.03
CA PRO A 153 -0.17 -7.38 -4.65
C PRO A 153 0.90 -6.96 -5.67
N GLN A 154 0.45 -6.58 -6.86
CA GLN A 154 1.30 -6.06 -7.93
C GLN A 154 1.17 -4.54 -7.98
N LYS A 155 2.29 -3.83 -8.00
CA LYS A 155 2.29 -2.36 -8.10
C LYS A 155 1.78 -1.91 -9.46
N THR A 156 0.94 -0.89 -9.46
CA THR A 156 0.46 -0.23 -10.68
C THR A 156 1.56 0.68 -11.22
N LYS A 157 2.01 0.40 -12.44
CA LYS A 157 3.02 1.21 -13.12
C LYS A 157 2.42 2.53 -13.61
N ILE A 158 3.05 3.64 -13.26
CA ILE A 158 2.67 4.99 -13.70
C ILE A 158 3.46 5.31 -14.96
N THR A 159 2.75 5.59 -16.05
CA THR A 159 3.36 6.08 -17.29
C THR A 159 3.63 7.57 -17.23
N LEU A 160 4.89 7.96 -17.40
CA LEU A 160 5.33 9.34 -17.30
C LEU A 160 5.45 10.01 -18.67
N SER A 161 5.05 11.28 -18.72
CA SER A 161 5.24 12.18 -19.86
C SER A 161 5.64 13.58 -19.33
N GLU A 162 5.66 14.58 -20.22
CA GLU A 162 5.78 15.98 -19.81
C GLU A 162 4.55 16.47 -19.03
N GLU A 163 3.39 15.83 -19.22
CA GLU A 163 2.20 16.11 -18.44
C GLU A 163 2.30 15.45 -17.05
N PRO A 164 1.97 16.18 -15.97
CA PRO A 164 2.09 15.67 -14.61
C PRO A 164 1.06 14.57 -14.33
N ARG A 165 1.55 13.44 -13.81
CA ARG A 165 0.72 12.42 -13.19
C ARG A 165 0.50 12.80 -11.74
N ILE A 166 -0.76 12.85 -11.33
CA ILE A 166 -1.15 13.19 -9.96
C ILE A 166 -0.99 11.96 -9.06
N LEU A 167 -0.19 12.10 -8.02
CA LEU A 167 -0.01 11.11 -6.96
C LEU A 167 -0.58 11.68 -5.66
N ILE A 168 -1.48 10.93 -5.02
CA ILE A 168 -2.12 11.34 -3.77
C ILE A 168 -1.67 10.40 -2.67
N VAL A 169 -1.21 10.96 -1.56
CA VAL A 169 -0.78 10.21 -0.38
C VAL A 169 -1.70 10.57 0.78
N TYR A 170 -2.33 9.56 1.37
CA TYR A 170 -3.24 9.74 2.51
C TYR A 170 -2.56 9.32 3.81
N ASN A 171 -2.58 10.20 4.82
CA ASN A 171 -2.24 9.86 6.20
C ASN A 171 -3.50 9.65 7.05
N PRO A 172 -3.87 8.40 7.37
CA PRO A 172 -5.03 8.11 8.21
C PRO A 172 -4.77 8.21 9.72
N THR A 173 -3.64 8.80 10.13
CA THR A 173 -3.26 8.94 11.55
C THR A 173 -3.42 10.37 12.04
N GLU A 174 -3.63 10.53 13.35
CA GLU A 174 -3.79 11.82 14.02
C GLU A 174 -2.45 12.51 14.31
N GLN A 175 -1.35 12.01 13.76
CA GLN A 175 0.00 12.51 13.98
C GLN A 175 0.68 12.83 12.66
N ILE A 176 1.62 13.78 12.69
CA ILE A 176 2.52 14.04 11.57
C ILE A 176 3.36 12.78 11.33
N ARG A 177 3.50 12.39 10.07
CA ARG A 177 4.28 11.22 9.68
C ARG A 177 5.23 11.56 8.54
N SER A 178 6.53 11.43 8.79
CA SER A 178 7.53 11.41 7.72
C SER A 178 7.73 9.98 7.24
N SER A 179 7.52 9.72 5.94
CA SER A 179 7.66 8.39 5.36
C SER A 179 8.23 8.47 3.95
N VAL A 180 9.02 7.48 3.57
CA VAL A 180 9.37 7.29 2.16
C VAL A 180 8.12 6.79 1.44
N VAL A 181 7.77 7.48 0.35
CA VAL A 181 6.73 7.09 -0.59
C VAL A 181 7.42 6.41 -1.76
N SER A 182 6.96 5.20 -2.11
CA SER A 182 7.54 4.37 -3.16
C SER A 182 6.48 4.01 -4.18
N VAL A 183 6.70 4.40 -5.44
CA VAL A 183 5.80 4.09 -6.57
C VAL A 183 6.57 3.49 -7.74
N VAL A 184 5.90 2.73 -8.60
CA VAL A 184 6.52 2.17 -9.81
C VAL A 184 6.20 3.06 -11.01
N ILE A 185 7.23 3.45 -11.75
CA ILE A 185 7.16 4.30 -12.95
C ILE A 185 7.81 3.60 -14.15
N ASP A 186 7.53 4.05 -15.37
CA ASP A 186 8.08 3.49 -16.61
C ASP A 186 9.30 4.24 -17.17
N SER A 187 9.80 5.24 -16.44
CA SER A 187 10.98 6.01 -16.83
C SER A 187 12.08 5.87 -15.79
N PRO A 188 13.35 5.80 -16.20
CA PRO A 188 14.42 5.93 -15.26
C PRO A 188 14.43 7.37 -14.72
N ASP A 189 14.12 8.40 -15.47
CA ASP A 189 14.23 9.80 -15.00
C ASP A 189 12.87 10.40 -14.68
N ALA A 190 12.72 10.90 -13.46
CA ALA A 190 11.47 11.50 -12.98
C ALA A 190 11.73 12.66 -12.03
N GLN A 191 10.82 13.61 -12.03
CA GLN A 191 10.75 14.69 -11.06
C GLN A 191 9.48 14.56 -10.23
N VAL A 192 9.59 14.86 -8.94
CA VAL A 192 8.46 14.93 -8.03
C VAL A 192 8.36 16.35 -7.49
N ILE A 193 7.18 16.95 -7.58
CA ILE A 193 6.89 18.30 -7.07
C ILE A 193 5.72 18.19 -6.11
N ASP A 194 5.86 18.80 -4.94
CA ASP A 194 4.75 19.01 -4.01
C ASP A 194 3.76 20.01 -4.62
N ALA A 195 2.52 19.58 -4.85
CA ALA A 195 1.57 20.35 -5.66
C ALA A 195 1.05 21.62 -4.94
N GLU A 196 1.07 21.64 -3.61
CA GLU A 196 0.63 22.80 -2.82
C GLU A 196 1.72 23.87 -2.75
N THR A 197 2.95 23.46 -2.44
CA THR A 197 4.07 24.40 -2.21
C THR A 197 4.90 24.69 -3.46
N GLY A 198 4.73 23.89 -4.52
CA GLY A 198 5.55 23.94 -5.73
C GLY A 198 7.00 23.49 -5.51
N ARG A 199 7.33 22.92 -4.35
CA ARG A 199 8.71 22.54 -4.00
C ARG A 199 9.10 21.23 -4.70
N PRO A 200 10.30 21.17 -5.31
CA PRO A 200 10.82 19.92 -5.84
C PRO A 200 11.24 19.00 -4.68
N MET A 201 10.86 17.72 -4.77
CA MET A 201 11.21 16.70 -3.79
C MET A 201 12.48 15.99 -4.20
N ALA A 202 13.39 15.77 -3.25
CA ALA A 202 14.53 14.89 -3.47
C ALA A 202 14.04 13.46 -3.67
N ALA A 203 14.35 12.89 -4.83
CA ALA A 203 13.92 11.57 -5.24
C ALA A 203 15.11 10.67 -5.53
N GLN A 204 14.92 9.35 -5.35
CA GLN A 204 15.86 8.32 -5.76
C GLN A 204 15.14 7.34 -6.68
N ILE A 205 15.86 6.82 -7.66
CA ILE A 205 15.36 5.76 -8.52
C ILE A 205 16.09 4.46 -8.24
N SER A 206 15.31 3.41 -8.04
CA SER A 206 15.74 2.06 -7.72
C SER A 206 15.25 1.08 -8.79
N ALA A 207 15.99 -0.01 -9.00
CA ALA A 207 15.62 -1.10 -9.90
C ALA A 207 14.42 -1.87 -9.36
N VAL A 208 13.47 -2.19 -10.24
CA VAL A 208 12.48 -3.25 -10.01
C VAL A 208 13.08 -4.56 -10.52
N TRP A 209 13.20 -5.57 -9.67
CA TRP A 209 13.81 -6.86 -10.03
C TRP A 209 12.74 -7.82 -10.56
N ALA A 210 12.75 -8.07 -11.87
CA ALA A 210 11.85 -9.04 -12.50
C ALA A 210 12.24 -10.49 -12.15
N GLU A 211 13.55 -10.71 -11.99
CA GLU A 211 14.14 -11.97 -11.51
C GLU A 211 15.29 -11.64 -10.54
N PRO A 212 15.73 -12.58 -9.68
CA PRO A 212 16.80 -12.33 -8.71
C PRO A 212 18.11 -11.78 -9.30
N SER A 213 18.37 -11.98 -10.59
CA SER A 213 19.55 -11.51 -11.31
C SER A 213 19.25 -10.57 -12.49
N ARG A 214 17.99 -10.18 -12.71
CA ARG A 214 17.59 -9.33 -13.84
C ARG A 214 16.74 -8.16 -13.36
N ALA A 215 17.31 -6.97 -13.45
CA ALA A 215 16.56 -5.74 -13.30
C ALA A 215 15.62 -5.57 -14.50
N SER A 216 14.43 -5.04 -14.26
CA SER A 216 13.53 -4.58 -15.32
C SER A 216 14.19 -3.41 -16.07
N THR A 217 13.93 -3.36 -17.38
CA THR A 217 14.34 -2.28 -18.29
C THR A 217 13.21 -1.27 -18.53
N ASP A 218 12.00 -1.56 -18.08
CA ASP A 218 10.78 -0.81 -18.41
C ASP A 218 9.98 -0.37 -17.17
N SER A 219 10.51 -0.67 -15.97
CA SER A 219 9.86 -0.44 -14.69
C SER A 219 10.89 -0.10 -13.63
N PHE A 220 10.67 1.01 -12.94
CA PHE A 220 11.60 1.59 -11.96
C PHE A 220 10.82 1.98 -10.70
N GLN A 221 11.45 1.85 -9.53
CA GLN A 221 10.87 2.32 -8.28
C GLN A 221 11.36 3.75 -8.02
N LEU A 222 10.42 4.68 -7.90
CA LEU A 222 10.65 6.06 -7.51
C LEU A 222 10.37 6.21 -6.01
N ASP A 223 11.37 6.64 -5.28
CA ASP A 223 11.34 6.83 -3.83
C ASP A 223 11.56 8.30 -3.49
N PHE A 224 10.72 8.89 -2.65
CA PHE A 224 10.93 10.25 -2.12
C PHE A 224 10.42 10.37 -0.68
N LEU A 225 11.02 11.24 0.11
CA LEU A 225 10.59 11.50 1.49
C LEU A 225 9.38 12.45 1.47
N SER A 226 8.29 12.05 2.09
CA SER A 226 7.08 12.86 2.26
C SER A 226 6.83 13.10 3.74
N GLU A 227 6.55 14.36 4.09
CA GLU A 227 6.02 14.74 5.40
C GLU A 227 4.50 14.87 5.28
N LEU A 228 3.78 14.04 6.03
CA LEU A 228 2.34 13.92 5.92
C LEU A 228 1.68 14.47 7.20
N PRO A 229 0.92 15.58 7.12
CA PRO A 229 0.15 16.08 8.24
C PRO A 229 -0.88 15.06 8.78
N PRO A 230 -1.41 15.27 10.00
CA PRO A 230 -2.49 14.45 10.53
C PRO A 230 -3.71 14.45 9.62
N LEU A 231 -4.29 13.27 9.39
CA LEU A 231 -5.58 13.10 8.70
C LEU A 231 -5.67 13.78 7.31
N SER A 232 -4.55 13.93 6.61
CA SER A 232 -4.46 14.75 5.39
C SER A 232 -4.28 13.93 4.11
N LEU A 233 -4.75 14.50 3.00
CA LEU A 233 -4.38 14.10 1.64
C LEU A 233 -3.32 15.09 1.13
N VAL A 234 -2.14 14.58 0.77
CA VAL A 234 -1.08 15.39 0.16
C VAL A 234 -0.95 15.01 -1.31
N VAL A 235 -0.79 16.01 -2.17
CA VAL A 235 -0.77 15.84 -3.62
C VAL A 235 0.63 16.13 -4.16
N TYR A 236 1.12 15.23 -4.99
CA TYR A 236 2.38 15.34 -5.69
C TYR A 236 2.15 15.26 -7.21
N HIS A 237 2.92 16.02 -7.96
CA HIS A 237 3.03 15.89 -9.40
C HIS A 237 4.28 15.11 -9.75
N VAL A 238 4.11 14.03 -10.52
CA VAL A 238 5.22 13.21 -11.02
C VAL A 238 5.29 13.37 -12.54
N THR A 239 6.41 13.85 -13.04
CA THR A 239 6.67 14.05 -14.47
C THR A 239 7.91 13.29 -14.90
N ARG A 240 7.98 12.99 -16.20
CA ARG A 240 9.24 12.56 -16.81
C ARG A 240 10.23 13.71 -16.74
N SER A 241 11.50 13.40 -16.52
CA SER A 241 12.55 14.42 -16.47
C SER A 241 13.75 14.06 -17.36
N SER A 242 14.67 15.00 -17.47
CA SER A 242 15.91 14.85 -18.23
C SER A 242 16.83 13.79 -17.61
N SER A 243 17.70 13.21 -18.44
CA SER A 243 18.63 12.16 -18.01
C SER A 243 19.54 12.64 -16.89
N GLY A 244 19.59 11.89 -15.79
CA GLY A 244 20.40 12.20 -14.61
C GLY A 244 19.72 13.12 -13.60
N SER A 245 18.44 13.46 -13.79
CA SER A 245 17.65 14.31 -12.89
C SER A 245 17.46 13.71 -11.49
N ALA A 246 17.44 12.38 -11.38
CA ALA A 246 17.32 11.67 -10.11
C ALA A 246 18.49 10.70 -9.90
N PRO A 247 19.11 10.68 -8.69
CA PRO A 247 20.16 9.73 -8.37
C PRO A 247 19.68 8.28 -8.48
N ARG A 248 20.57 7.43 -9.01
CA ARG A 248 20.37 5.98 -9.13
C ARG A 248 20.83 5.28 -7.86
N ALA A 249 20.05 4.32 -7.39
CA ALA A 249 20.51 3.36 -6.41
C ALA A 249 21.72 2.57 -6.95
N ARG A 250 22.67 2.26 -6.05
CA ARG A 250 23.85 1.44 -6.35
C ARG A 250 23.67 0.07 -5.72
N TYR A 251 23.85 -0.99 -6.49
CA TYR A 251 23.64 -2.35 -6.02
C TYR A 251 24.95 -3.08 -5.78
N THR A 252 25.09 -3.72 -4.62
CA THR A 252 26.20 -4.63 -4.33
C THR A 252 25.65 -6.02 -4.07
N PHE A 253 26.02 -6.99 -4.91
CA PHE A 253 25.55 -8.36 -4.77
C PHE A 253 26.53 -9.22 -3.96
N HIS A 254 26.02 -9.87 -2.93
CA HIS A 254 26.76 -10.84 -2.13
C HIS A 254 26.21 -12.24 -2.40
N ARG A 255 27.04 -13.16 -2.91
CA ARG A 255 26.68 -14.57 -3.05
C ARG A 255 27.86 -15.46 -2.63
N ARG A 256 27.54 -16.59 -1.99
CA ARG A 256 28.49 -17.67 -1.72
C ARG A 256 28.57 -18.56 -2.97
N GLY A 257 29.74 -18.69 -3.59
CA GLY A 257 29.95 -19.46 -4.83
C GLY A 257 30.05 -18.57 -6.08
N ASN A 258 29.78 -19.13 -7.27
CA ASN A 258 29.89 -18.40 -8.53
C ASN A 258 28.85 -17.27 -8.62
N PRO A 259 29.28 -16.01 -8.82
CA PRO A 259 28.36 -14.89 -8.92
C PRO A 259 27.55 -15.01 -10.22
N PRO A 260 26.21 -14.88 -10.18
CA PRO A 260 25.41 -14.83 -11.39
C PRO A 260 25.77 -13.57 -12.19
N THR A 261 25.68 -13.65 -13.51
CA THR A 261 25.70 -12.46 -14.36
C THR A 261 24.45 -11.65 -14.04
N ILE A 262 24.64 -10.45 -13.50
CA ILE A 262 23.54 -9.52 -13.24
C ILE A 262 23.37 -8.65 -14.47
N HIS A 263 22.16 -8.62 -15.02
CA HIS A 263 21.81 -7.79 -16.16
C HIS A 263 21.11 -6.52 -15.68
N SER A 264 21.71 -5.36 -15.98
CA SER A 264 21.12 -4.05 -15.73
C SER A 264 21.66 -3.02 -16.72
N GLU A 265 20.76 -2.24 -17.32
CA GLU A 265 21.08 -1.18 -18.27
C GLU A 265 21.22 0.19 -17.59
N HIS A 266 20.43 0.43 -16.54
CA HIS A 266 20.31 1.75 -15.91
C HIS A 266 21.02 1.88 -14.56
N PHE A 267 21.53 0.77 -13.99
CA PHE A 267 22.06 0.76 -12.62
C PHE A 267 23.50 0.25 -12.55
N GLN A 268 24.28 0.92 -11.70
CA GLN A 268 25.65 0.49 -11.41
C GLN A 268 25.63 -0.70 -10.45
N ILE A 269 26.30 -1.78 -10.86
CA ILE A 269 26.43 -3.01 -10.09
C ILE A 269 27.87 -3.18 -9.64
N PHE A 270 28.07 -3.23 -8.34
CA PHE A 270 29.36 -3.47 -7.71
C PHE A 270 29.48 -4.91 -7.27
N ARG A 271 30.69 -5.45 -7.40
CA ARG A 271 31.08 -6.74 -6.86
C ARG A 271 32.13 -6.50 -5.78
N PRO A 272 31.95 -7.01 -4.56
CA PRO A 272 33.01 -6.95 -3.56
C PRO A 272 34.23 -7.72 -4.09
N GLN A 273 35.38 -7.05 -4.19
CA GLN A 273 36.65 -7.72 -4.45
C GLN A 273 37.24 -8.18 -3.11
N GLY A 274 37.29 -9.48 -2.84
CA GLY A 274 38.05 -10.04 -1.72
C GLY A 274 37.49 -11.33 -1.11
N PRO A 275 38.34 -12.22 -0.56
CA PRO A 275 37.88 -13.41 0.16
C PRO A 275 37.27 -13.01 1.50
N ARG A 276 36.00 -13.35 1.76
CA ARG A 276 35.45 -13.34 3.12
C ARG A 276 36.00 -14.55 3.86
N GLY A 277 37.10 -14.36 4.58
CA GLY A 277 37.71 -15.39 5.40
C GLY A 277 38.67 -14.81 6.43
N GLN A 278 38.15 -14.08 7.42
CA GLN A 278 38.72 -14.02 8.77
C GLN A 278 37.65 -13.48 9.72
N ARG A 279 37.24 -14.31 10.69
CA ARG A 279 36.55 -13.84 11.90
C ARG A 279 37.48 -12.82 12.58
N PRO A 280 36.99 -11.70 13.10
CA PRO A 280 37.80 -10.91 14.01
C PRO A 280 38.17 -11.80 15.22
N PRO A 281 39.41 -11.73 15.72
CA PRO A 281 39.74 -12.39 16.98
C PRO A 281 38.85 -11.79 18.05
N VAL A 282 38.18 -12.66 18.79
CA VAL A 282 37.52 -12.28 20.05
C VAL A 282 38.63 -11.77 20.96
N ALA A 283 38.58 -10.49 21.28
CA ALA A 283 39.30 -9.92 22.42
C ALA A 283 38.38 -10.01 23.64
#